data_AF-A0A0G1LL08-F1
#
_entry.id   AF-A0A0G1LL08-F1
#
_cell.length_a   1.000
_cell.length_b   1.000
_cell.length_c   1.000
_cell.angle_alpha   90.00
_cell.angle_beta   90.00
_cell.angle_gamma   90.00
#
_symmetry.space_group_name_H-M   'P 1'
#
loop_
_entity.id
_entity.type
_entity.pdbx_description
1 polymer ?
#
loop_
_entity_poly.entity_id
_entity_poly.type
_entity_poly.pdbx_seq_one_letter_code
_entity_poly.pdbx_strand_id
1 'polypeptide(L)'
;MTMVRPVIRNDPFAGIAWSTSLALLALEKLQVDELLNDEDRSSLSQTSAFVASLLLPTVDQDICSIEVCRDVTFLAHHHGDRAWFAQLASNLEEISRQLGFNQDQPVAFDDGLLERAQVGILAVLKTLHRCRLSL
;
A
#
# COMPACT_ATOMS: atom_id res chain seq x y z
N MET A 1 19.23 7.45 11.65
CA MET A 1 19.61 7.11 10.26
C MET A 1 18.45 7.49 9.37
N THR A 2 18.58 8.54 8.57
CA THR A 2 17.56 8.98 7.62
C THR A 2 17.65 8.11 6.37
N MET A 3 16.64 7.27 6.14
CA MET A 3 16.56 6.50 4.90
C MET A 3 16.29 7.45 3.73
N VAL A 4 17.28 7.63 2.86
CA VAL A 4 17.16 8.45 1.66
C VAL A 4 16.31 7.68 0.65
N ARG A 5 15.14 8.23 0.26
CA ARG A 5 14.29 7.67 -0.79
C ARG A 5 15.11 7.54 -2.09
N PRO A 6 15.31 6.33 -2.63
CA PRO A 6 15.93 6.18 -3.94
C PRO A 6 14.93 6.62 -5.01
N VAL A 7 15.07 7.86 -5.48
CA VAL A 7 14.34 8.36 -6.65
C VAL A 7 15.01 7.77 -7.88
N ILE A 8 14.66 6.54 -8.24
CA ILE A 8 14.97 6.00 -9.56
C ILE A 8 14.04 6.72 -10.54
N ARG A 9 14.56 7.78 -11.17
CA ARG A 9 13.84 8.81 -11.93
C ARG A 9 12.88 8.30 -13.04
N ASN A 10 12.91 7.02 -13.39
CA ASN A 10 12.12 6.43 -14.48
C ASN A 10 11.35 5.16 -14.10
N ASP A 11 11.33 4.74 -12.83
CA ASP A 11 10.61 3.52 -12.41
C ASP A 11 9.24 3.91 -11.81
N PRO A 12 8.11 3.64 -12.52
CA PRO A 12 6.78 4.00 -12.05
C PRO A 12 6.35 3.23 -10.80
N PHE A 13 7.05 2.16 -10.44
CA PHE A 13 6.76 1.33 -9.27
C PHE A 13 7.66 1.60 -8.08
N ALA A 14 8.83 2.23 -8.25
CA ALA A 14 9.80 2.41 -7.17
C ALA A 14 9.23 3.21 -5.97
N GLY A 15 8.50 4.29 -6.24
CA GLY A 15 7.89 5.12 -5.20
C GLY A 15 6.83 4.36 -4.40
N ILE A 16 5.95 3.61 -5.08
CA ILE A 16 4.91 2.83 -4.43
C ILE A 16 5.52 1.64 -3.70
N ALA A 17 6.46 0.91 -4.30
CA ALA A 17 7.14 -0.20 -3.64
C ALA A 17 7.82 0.24 -2.35
N TRP A 18 8.40 1.45 -2.31
CA TRP A 18 8.94 2.04 -1.09
C TRP A 18 7.86 2.27 -0.03
N SER A 19 6.79 3.01 -0.38
CA SER A 19 5.69 3.31 0.54
C SER A 19 4.98 2.04 1.03
N THR A 20 4.80 1.05 0.16
CA THR A 20 4.19 -0.24 0.51
C THR A 20 5.10 -1.07 1.42
N SER A 21 6.43 -0.98 1.26
CA SER A 21 7.39 -1.63 2.17
C SER A 21 7.39 -0.97 3.56
N LEU A 22 7.35 0.36 3.61
CA LEU A 22 7.22 1.09 4.87
C LEU A 22 5.86 0.86 5.53
N ALA A 23 4.79 0.73 4.75
CA ALA A 23 3.47 0.37 5.26
C ALA A 23 3.44 -1.02 5.89
N LEU A 24 4.16 -2.00 5.33
CA LEU A 24 4.30 -3.32 5.94
C LEU A 24 5.00 -3.23 7.31
N LEU A 25 6.10 -2.49 7.37
CA LEU A 25 6.83 -2.23 8.63
C LEU A 25 5.95 -1.48 9.64
N ALA A 26 5.11 -0.55 9.20
CA ALA A 26 4.16 0.13 10.05
C ALA A 26 3.13 -0.84 10.65
N LEU A 27 2.61 -1.79 9.86
CA LEU A 27 1.71 -2.82 10.40
C LEU A 27 2.42 -3.75 11.39
N GLU A 28 3.68 -4.11 11.15
CA GLU A 28 4.48 -4.88 12.10
C GLU A 28 4.68 -4.11 13.42
N LYS A 29 4.99 -2.82 13.36
CA LYS A 29 5.07 -1.96 14.56
C LYS A 29 3.79 -1.97 15.38
N LEU A 30 2.64 -1.93 14.72
CA LEU A 30 1.34 -2.01 15.39
C LEU A 30 1.10 -3.34 16.10
N GLN A 31 1.65 -4.45 15.60
CA GLN A 31 1.57 -5.75 16.28
C GLN A 31 2.43 -5.83 17.54
N VAL A 32 3.47 -5.01 17.65
CA VAL A 32 4.36 -4.95 18.82
C VAL A 32 4.04 -3.76 19.74
N ASP A 33 2.86 -3.16 19.58
CA ASP A 33 2.40 -1.97 20.30
C ASP A 33 3.34 -0.75 20.21
N GLU A 34 4.09 -0.63 19.11
CA GLU A 34 4.97 0.51 18.85
C GLU A 34 4.22 1.69 18.21
N LEU A 35 4.55 2.91 18.64
CA LEU A 35 3.95 4.13 18.10
C LEU A 35 4.41 4.40 16.67
N LEU A 36 3.44 4.63 15.78
CA LEU A 36 3.71 5.01 14.39
C LEU A 36 4.14 6.47 14.28
N ASN A 37 5.22 6.70 13.53
CA ASN A 37 5.64 8.05 13.15
C ASN A 37 4.85 8.57 11.94
N ASP A 38 5.05 9.85 11.59
CA ASP A 38 4.36 10.48 10.46
C ASP A 38 4.70 9.82 9.11
N GLU A 39 5.89 9.22 8.97
CA GLU A 39 6.31 8.51 7.76
C GLU A 39 5.58 7.18 7.61
N ASP A 40 5.38 6.44 8.69
CA ASP A 40 4.63 5.18 8.75
C ASP A 40 3.16 5.44 8.35
N ARG A 41 2.55 6.50 8.92
CA ARG A 41 1.18 6.93 8.63
C ARG A 41 1.04 7.38 7.16
N SER A 42 1.98 8.17 6.66
CA SER A 42 2.02 8.62 5.26
C SER A 42 2.17 7.43 4.31
N SER A 43 2.98 6.43 4.68
CA SER A 43 3.20 5.22 3.89
C SER A 43 1.97 4.32 3.82
N LEU A 44 1.24 4.14 4.93
CA LEU A 44 -0.06 3.46 4.97
C LEU A 44 -1.08 4.18 4.09
N SER A 45 -1.18 5.51 4.21
CA SER A 45 -2.08 6.34 3.40
C SER A 45 -1.77 6.25 1.90
N GLN A 46 -0.50 6.34 1.52
CA GLN A 46 -0.05 6.20 0.13
C GLN A 46 -0.35 4.80 -0.44
N THR A 47 -0.17 3.76 0.36
CA THR A 47 -0.48 2.38 -0.03
C THR A 47 -1.98 2.17 -0.18
N SER A 48 -2.78 2.71 0.75
CA SER A 48 -4.25 2.68 0.67
C SER A 48 -4.76 3.41 -0.57
N ALA A 49 -4.24 4.60 -0.85
CA ALA A 49 -4.60 5.38 -2.04
C ALA A 49 -4.26 4.64 -3.35
N PHE A 50 -3.11 3.94 -3.39
CA PHE A 50 -2.76 3.09 -4.52
C PHE A 50 -3.71 1.91 -4.68
N VAL A 51 -4.01 1.16 -3.62
CA VAL A 51 -4.97 0.04 -3.70
C VAL A 51 -6.36 0.52 -4.11
N ALA A 52 -6.78 1.70 -3.64
CA ALA A 52 -8.04 2.32 -4.04
C ALA A 52 -8.03 2.76 -5.52
N SER A 53 -6.90 3.24 -6.06
CA SER A 53 -6.82 3.62 -7.47
C SER A 53 -7.03 2.42 -8.40
N LEU A 54 -6.57 1.23 -8.01
CA LEU A 54 -6.76 -0.02 -8.76
C LEU A 54 -8.23 -0.46 -8.86
N LEU A 55 -9.11 0.03 -7.98
CA LEU A 55 -10.55 -0.25 -8.02
C LEU A 55 -11.29 0.63 -9.03
N LEU A 56 -10.73 1.78 -9.40
CA LEU A 56 -11.37 2.71 -10.30
C LEU A 56 -11.29 2.18 -11.75
N PRO A 57 -12.40 2.23 -12.51
CA PRO A 57 -12.37 1.86 -13.91
C PRO A 57 -11.48 2.85 -14.69
N THR A 58 -10.53 2.32 -15.46
CA THR A 58 -9.52 3.06 -16.24
C THR A 58 -10.11 3.82 -17.45
N VAL A 59 -11.43 4.01 -17.50
CA VAL A 59 -12.19 4.25 -18.73
C VAL A 59 -12.11 5.72 -19.23
N ASP A 60 -11.73 6.67 -18.37
CA ASP A 60 -11.66 8.10 -18.72
C ASP A 60 -10.28 8.75 -18.46
N GLN A 61 -9.26 7.95 -18.13
CA GLN A 61 -7.93 8.49 -17.84
C GLN A 61 -7.07 8.51 -19.12
N ASP A 62 -6.32 9.60 -19.28
CA ASP A 62 -5.38 9.78 -20.38
C ASP A 62 -4.43 8.57 -20.41
N ILE A 63 -4.58 7.71 -21.42
CA ILE A 63 -3.92 6.38 -21.50
C ILE A 63 -2.38 6.51 -21.51
N CYS A 64 -1.89 7.72 -21.78
CA CYS A 64 -0.48 8.10 -21.76
C CYS A 64 0.05 8.50 -20.36
N SER A 65 -0.78 8.56 -19.31
CA SER A 65 -0.32 8.83 -17.95
C SER A 65 0.52 7.67 -17.41
N ILE A 66 1.63 8.02 -16.75
CA ILE A 66 2.51 7.08 -16.06
C ILE A 66 1.73 6.27 -15.01
N GLU A 67 0.72 6.87 -14.37
CA GLU A 67 -0.09 6.24 -13.33
C GLU A 67 -1.05 5.20 -13.91
N VAL A 68 -1.67 5.49 -15.06
CA VAL A 68 -2.54 4.55 -15.79
C VAL A 68 -1.73 3.35 -16.26
N CYS A 69 -0.58 3.60 -16.90
CA CYS A 69 0.30 2.55 -17.38
C CYS A 69 0.78 1.64 -16.24
N ARG A 70 1.12 2.24 -15.09
CA ARG A 70 1.49 1.52 -13.86
C ARG A 70 0.35 0.64 -13.38
N ASP A 71 -0.86 1.17 -13.26
CA ASP A 71 -2.01 0.45 -12.70
C ASP A 71 -2.45 -0.68 -13.63
N VAL A 72 -2.45 -0.47 -14.95
CA VAL A 72 -2.71 -1.52 -15.95
C VAL A 72 -1.64 -2.62 -15.88
N THR A 73 -0.36 -2.25 -15.84
CA THR A 73 0.75 -3.20 -15.74
C THR A 73 0.69 -3.99 -14.43
N PHE A 74 0.35 -3.33 -13.32
CA PHE A 74 0.15 -3.97 -12.04
C PHE A 74 -0.99 -4.99 -12.10
N LEU A 75 -2.15 -4.61 -12.62
CA LEU A 75 -3.32 -5.50 -12.75
C LEU A 75 -3.05 -6.66 -13.71
N ALA A 76 -2.22 -6.49 -14.75
CA ALA A 76 -1.82 -7.58 -15.63
C ALA A 76 -0.97 -8.66 -14.92
N HIS A 77 -0.17 -8.26 -13.93
CA HIS A 77 0.67 -9.17 -13.14
C HIS A 77 -0.01 -9.66 -11.85
N HIS A 78 -1.03 -8.93 -11.38
CA HIS A 78 -1.81 -9.30 -10.22
C HIS A 78 -2.96 -10.23 -10.63
N HIS A 79 -2.86 -11.52 -10.29
CA HIS A 79 -3.94 -12.48 -10.58
C HIS A 79 -5.17 -12.36 -9.65
N GLY A 80 -5.17 -11.42 -8.71
CA GLY A 80 -6.31 -11.19 -7.82
C GLY A 80 -7.41 -10.36 -8.47
N ASP A 81 -8.65 -10.73 -8.20
CA ASP A 81 -9.86 -10.02 -8.64
C ASP A 81 -10.08 -8.71 -7.88
N ARG A 82 -10.92 -7.81 -8.42
CA ARG A 82 -11.39 -6.57 -7.80
C ARG A 82 -11.94 -6.78 -6.38
N ALA A 83 -12.59 -7.90 -6.11
CA ALA A 83 -13.06 -8.23 -4.76
C ALA A 83 -11.91 -8.30 -3.74
N TRP A 84 -10.75 -8.82 -4.14
CA TRP A 84 -9.56 -8.89 -3.29
C TRP A 84 -9.02 -7.49 -2.98
N PHE A 85 -8.94 -6.62 -3.98
CA PHE A 85 -8.51 -5.23 -3.81
C PHE A 85 -9.48 -4.44 -2.92
N ALA A 86 -10.79 -4.68 -3.06
CA ALA A 86 -11.80 -4.04 -2.22
C ALA A 86 -11.66 -4.46 -0.76
N GLN A 87 -11.39 -5.74 -0.50
CA GLN A 87 -11.14 -6.23 0.85
C GLN A 87 -9.87 -5.61 1.46
N LEU A 88 -8.78 -5.53 0.69
CA LEU A 88 -7.54 -4.90 1.16
C LEU A 88 -7.73 -3.41 1.46
N ALA A 89 -8.41 -2.68 0.57
CA ALA A 89 -8.74 -1.26 0.78
C ALA A 89 -9.57 -1.08 2.07
N SER A 90 -10.59 -1.91 2.28
CA SER A 90 -11.42 -1.86 3.49
C SER A 90 -10.62 -2.14 4.77
N ASN A 91 -9.70 -3.12 4.75
CA ASN A 91 -8.83 -3.39 5.89
C ASN A 91 -7.92 -2.19 6.21
N LEU A 92 -7.32 -1.57 5.19
CA LEU A 92 -6.44 -0.40 5.35
C LEU A 92 -7.21 0.85 5.81
N GLU A 93 -8.44 1.03 5.35
CA GLU A 93 -9.33 2.10 5.79
C GLU A 93 -9.69 1.93 7.27
N GLU A 94 -10.04 0.71 7.70
CA GLU A 94 -10.34 0.42 9.09
C GLU A 94 -9.13 0.68 10.00
N ILE A 95 -7.93 0.26 9.58
CA ILE A 95 -6.69 0.55 10.30
C ILE A 95 -6.45 2.05 10.38
N SER A 96 -6.57 2.77 9.25
CA SER A 96 -6.38 4.21 9.20
C SER A 96 -7.40 4.96 10.07
N ARG A 97 -8.64 4.47 10.13
CA ARG A 97 -9.71 5.02 10.97
C ARG A 97 -9.35 4.88 12.44
N GLN A 98 -8.95 3.68 12.88
CA GLN A 98 -8.56 3.43 14.27
C GLN A 98 -7.32 4.24 14.68
N LEU A 99 -6.35 4.42 13.79
CA LEU A 99 -5.20 5.32 14.00
C LEU A 99 -5.59 6.80 14.08
N GLY A 100 -6.55 7.22 13.27
CA GLY A 100 -7.01 8.62 13.19
C GLY A 100 -7.78 9.07 14.44
N PHE A 101 -8.50 8.17 15.10
CA PHE A 101 -9.24 8.46 16.33
C PHE A 101 -8.37 8.49 17.59
N ASN A 102 -7.25 7.76 17.61
CA ASN A 102 -6.45 7.51 18.80
C ASN A 102 -4.99 7.95 18.61
N GLN A 103 -4.78 9.17 18.12
CA GLN A 103 -3.45 9.65 17.71
C GLN A 103 -2.39 9.66 18.83
N ASP A 104 -2.81 9.65 20.10
CA ASP A 104 -1.96 9.78 21.30
C ASP A 104 -2.01 8.56 22.24
N GLN A 105 -2.74 7.49 21.89
CA GLN A 105 -2.84 6.29 22.72
C GLN A 105 -2.52 5.03 21.93
N PRO A 106 -1.86 4.03 22.54
CA PRO A 106 -1.67 2.72 21.91
C PRO A 106 -3.05 2.14 21.59
N VAL A 107 -3.25 1.83 20.31
CA VAL A 107 -4.50 1.25 19.81
C VAL A 107 -4.32 -0.25 19.79
N ALA A 108 -5.13 -0.96 20.58
CA ALA A 108 -5.22 -2.41 20.48
C ALA A 108 -5.95 -2.75 19.18
N PHE A 109 -5.22 -3.23 18.19
CA PHE A 109 -5.79 -3.74 16.95
C PHE A 109 -6.21 -5.20 17.11
N ASP A 110 -7.19 -5.63 16.32
CA ASP A 110 -7.43 -7.05 16.11
C ASP A 110 -6.25 -7.66 15.34
N ASP A 111 -5.53 -8.60 15.95
CA ASP A 111 -4.42 -9.32 15.33
C ASP A 111 -4.83 -9.92 13.98
N GLY A 112 -6.06 -10.42 13.86
CA GLY A 112 -6.60 -10.95 12.61
C GLY A 112 -6.81 -9.90 11.53
N LEU A 113 -7.05 -8.63 11.88
CA LEU A 113 -7.10 -7.52 10.93
C LEU A 113 -5.70 -7.14 10.45
N LEU A 114 -4.74 -7.03 11.37
CA LEU A 114 -3.35 -6.69 11.04
C LEU A 114 -2.70 -7.77 10.16
N GLU A 115 -2.86 -9.05 10.49
CA GLU A 115 -2.35 -10.17 9.69
C GLU A 115 -2.93 -10.15 8.27
N ARG A 116 -4.25 -9.94 8.13
CA ARG A 116 -4.89 -9.86 6.81
C ARG A 116 -4.36 -8.68 5.99
N ALA A 117 -4.14 -7.52 6.62
CA ALA A 117 -3.57 -6.36 5.96
C ALA A 117 -2.11 -6.60 5.54
N GLN A 118 -1.29 -7.20 6.40
CA GLN A 118 0.11 -7.55 6.11
C GLN A 118 0.21 -8.53 4.93
N VAL A 119 -0.58 -9.60 4.93
CA VAL A 119 -0.63 -10.57 3.82
C VAL A 119 -1.03 -9.88 2.51
N GLY A 120 -2.00 -8.97 2.57
CA GLY A 120 -2.41 -8.16 1.43
C GLY A 120 -1.31 -7.25 0.90
N ILE A 121 -0.68 -6.47 1.77
CA ILE A 121 0.45 -5.60 1.43
C ILE A 121 1.63 -6.41 0.86
N LEU A 122 1.93 -7.58 1.42
CA LEU A 122 2.98 -8.46 0.93
C LEU A 122 2.68 -8.98 -0.49
N ALA A 123 1.42 -9.30 -0.79
CA ALA A 123 1.01 -9.69 -2.14
C ALA A 123 1.15 -8.50 -3.14
N VAL A 124 0.83 -7.28 -2.71
CA VAL A 124 1.09 -6.07 -3.49
C VAL A 124 2.59 -5.92 -3.77
N LEU A 125 3.45 -6.04 -2.76
CA LEU A 125 4.91 -5.96 -2.93
C LEU A 125 5.46 -7.02 -3.88
N LYS A 126 5.01 -8.27 -3.76
CA LYS A 126 5.40 -9.36 -4.67
C LYS A 126 5.02 -9.03 -6.11
N THR A 127 3.86 -8.42 -6.31
CA THR A 127 3.37 -8.03 -7.64
C THR A 127 4.15 -6.83 -8.19
N LEU A 128 4.41 -5.81 -7.37
CA LEU A 128 5.27 -4.68 -7.74
C LEU A 128 6.67 -5.16 -8.14
N HIS A 129 7.23 -6.12 -7.41
CA HIS A 129 8.52 -6.71 -7.76
C HIS A 129 8.48 -7.42 -9.13
N ARG A 130 7.42 -8.18 -9.43
CA ARG A 130 7.23 -8.79 -10.76
C ARG A 130 7.10 -7.74 -11.87
N CYS A 131 6.39 -6.65 -11.61
CA CYS A 131 6.24 -5.55 -12.57
C CYS A 131 7.60 -4.89 -12.88
N ARG A 132 8.44 -4.68 -11.84
CA ARG A 132 9.79 -4.13 -12.01
C ARG A 132 10.74 -5.04 -12.79
N LEU A 133 10.59 -6.36 -12.68
CA LEU A 133 11.37 -7.32 -13.47
C LEU A 133 10.93 -7.39 -14.94
N SER A 134 9.77 -6.85 -15.26
CA SER A 134 9.17 -6.89 -16.61
C SER A 134 9.33 -5.57 -17.39
N LEU A 135 9.96 -4.56 -16.77
CA LEU A 135 10.38 -3.29 -17.38
C LEU A 135 11.81 -3.40 -17.92
#